data_AF-F8PI95-F1
#
_entry.id   AF-F8PI95-F1
#
_cell.length_a   1.000
_cell.length_b   1.000
_cell.length_c   1.000
_cell.angle_alpha   90.00
_cell.angle_beta   90.00
_cell.angle_gamma   90.00
#
_symmetry.space_group_name_H-M   'P 1'
#
loop_
_entity.id
_entity.type
_entity.pdbx_description
1 polymer ?
#
loop_
_entity_poly.entity_id
_entity_poly.type
_entity_poly.pdbx_seq_one_letter_code
_entity_poly.pdbx_strand_id
1 'polypeptide(L)'
;TCNYPRAVNLENTDRQHLNATRIGATACARHGVFCLGAVVDFQKGERQMNMDYSLCQALTSLVGIDSVIVLYNIMCQYGKHFLKRVLKSPYLQVPSDVSMYKGIGLFHVHGHQDICFP
;
A
#
# COMPACT_ATOMS: atom_id res chain seq x y z
N THR A 1 -1.18 10.91 14.85
CA THR A 1 -0.31 9.87 14.21
C THR A 1 -0.85 8.52 14.66
N CYS A 2 -0.78 7.43 13.90
CA CYS A 2 -1.34 6.13 14.34
C CYS A 2 -0.81 5.73 15.74
N ASN A 3 -1.58 4.99 16.54
CA ASN A 3 -1.05 4.42 17.78
C ASN A 3 0.02 3.41 17.40
N TYR A 4 1.30 3.70 17.65
CA TYR A 4 2.42 2.87 17.23
C TYR A 4 2.35 1.49 17.90
N PRO A 5 1.93 0.41 17.19
CA PRO A 5 1.79 -0.89 17.82
C PRO A 5 3.15 -1.54 17.93
N ARG A 6 3.41 -2.21 19.06
CA ARG A 6 4.64 -3.00 19.31
C ARG A 6 4.93 -4.01 18.18
N ALA A 7 3.90 -4.48 17.49
CA ALA A 7 3.99 -5.38 16.34
C ALA A 7 4.81 -4.79 15.17
N VAL A 8 4.65 -3.50 14.86
CA VAL A 8 5.42 -2.84 13.77
C VAL A 8 6.92 -2.82 14.08
N ASN A 9 7.30 -2.68 15.35
CA ASN A 9 8.71 -2.71 15.75
C ASN A 9 9.30 -4.12 15.64
N LEU A 10 8.50 -5.15 15.95
CA LEU A 10 8.92 -6.55 15.81
C LEU A 10 9.10 -6.95 14.34
N GLU A 11 8.21 -6.46 13.47
CA GLU A 11 8.23 -6.73 12.02
C GLU A 11 9.39 -6.06 11.29
N ASN A 12 9.95 -4.99 11.85
CA ASN A 12 11.14 -4.31 11.31
C ASN A 12 12.47 -4.88 11.82
N THR A 13 12.43 -6.00 12.56
CA THR A 13 13.65 -6.69 13.01
C THR A 13 14.44 -7.17 11.81
N ASP A 14 15.73 -6.82 11.78
CA ASP A 14 16.61 -7.19 10.67
C ASP A 14 16.85 -8.71 10.67
N ARG A 15 16.48 -9.37 9.57
CA ARG A 15 16.70 -10.80 9.37
C ARG A 15 17.80 -10.96 8.33
N GLN A 16 18.98 -11.38 8.79
CA GLN A 16 20.14 -11.56 7.93
C GLN A 16 19.98 -12.79 7.04
N HIS A 17 20.69 -12.80 5.90
CA HIS A 17 20.80 -13.94 4.98
C HIS A 17 19.50 -14.37 4.26
N LEU A 18 18.55 -13.45 4.05
CA LEU A 18 17.35 -13.69 3.24
C LEU A 18 17.31 -12.76 2.02
N ASN A 19 16.88 -13.27 0.87
CA ASN A 19 16.65 -12.45 -0.33
C ASN A 19 15.34 -11.63 -0.22
N ALA A 20 14.35 -12.20 0.47
CA ALA A 20 13.09 -11.56 0.81
C ALA A 20 12.71 -11.91 2.26
N THR A 21 12.24 -10.91 3.01
CA THR A 21 11.79 -11.07 4.40
C THR A 21 10.28 -11.26 4.48
N ARG A 22 9.53 -10.65 3.56
CA ARG A 22 8.07 -10.68 3.43
C ARG A 22 7.65 -10.43 1.98
N ILE A 23 6.39 -10.71 1.67
CA ILE A 23 5.76 -10.40 0.40
C ILE A 23 4.67 -9.35 0.64
N GLY A 24 4.60 -8.36 -0.24
CA GLY A 24 3.50 -7.41 -0.35
C GLY A 24 2.73 -7.66 -1.64
N ALA A 25 1.41 -7.46 -1.62
CA ALA A 25 0.62 -7.55 -2.82
C ALA A 25 -0.58 -6.61 -2.81
N THR A 26 -1.01 -6.20 -3.99
CA THR A 26 -2.33 -5.58 -4.19
C THR A 26 -3.30 -6.62 -4.70
N ALA A 27 -4.45 -6.73 -4.05
CA ALA A 27 -5.49 -7.70 -4.40
C ALA A 27 -6.83 -7.00 -4.66
N CYS A 28 -7.65 -7.60 -5.51
CA CYS A 28 -9.03 -7.19 -5.68
C CYS A 28 -9.82 -7.53 -4.42
N ALA A 29 -10.36 -6.53 -3.73
CA ALA A 29 -11.16 -6.74 -2.52
C ALA A 29 -12.46 -7.55 -2.76
N ARG A 30 -12.99 -7.56 -3.99
CA ARG A 30 -14.21 -8.30 -4.34
C ARG A 30 -13.95 -9.78 -4.59
N HIS A 31 -12.87 -10.10 -5.31
CA HIS A 31 -12.62 -11.46 -5.78
C HIS A 31 -11.50 -12.18 -5.01
N GLY A 32 -10.74 -11.45 -4.17
CA GLY A 32 -9.61 -12.00 -3.43
C GLY A 32 -8.39 -12.35 -4.29
N VAL A 33 -8.39 -11.96 -5.57
CA VAL A 33 -7.32 -12.30 -6.53
C VAL A 33 -6.23 -11.22 -6.52
N PHE A 34 -4.96 -11.62 -6.53
CA PHE A 34 -3.83 -10.70 -6.68
C PHE A 34 -3.84 -10.03 -8.05
N CYS A 35 -3.63 -8.71 -8.07
CA CYS A 35 -3.53 -7.96 -9.31
C CYS A 35 -2.24 -8.34 -10.05
N LEU A 36 -2.32 -8.41 -11.38
CA LEU A 36 -1.20 -8.78 -12.22
C LEU A 36 -0.01 -7.82 -12.02
N GLY A 37 1.19 -8.38 -11.84
CA GLY A 37 2.42 -7.60 -11.63
C GLY A 37 2.46 -6.79 -10.32
N ALA A 38 1.47 -6.96 -9.44
CA ALA A 38 1.34 -6.21 -8.19
C ALA A 38 1.72 -7.06 -6.97
N VAL A 39 2.76 -7.89 -7.10
CA VAL A 39 3.34 -8.69 -6.01
C VAL A 39 4.81 -8.31 -5.91
N VAL A 40 5.26 -7.99 -4.70
CA VAL A 40 6.61 -7.47 -4.44
C VAL A 40 7.26 -8.18 -3.26
N ASP A 41 8.55 -8.42 -3.39
CA ASP A 41 9.37 -8.90 -2.29
C ASP A 41 9.88 -7.72 -1.45
N PHE A 42 9.74 -7.82 -0.14
CA PHE A 42 10.32 -6.88 0.81
C PHE A 42 11.68 -7.36 1.29
N GLN A 43 12.71 -6.55 1.06
CA GLN A 43 14.07 -6.87 1.49
C GLN A 43 14.33 -6.49 2.94
N LYS A 44 13.62 -5.48 3.47
CA LYS A 44 13.73 -5.03 4.86
C LYS A 44 12.51 -4.21 5.27
N GLY A 45 11.66 -4.79 6.12
CA GLY A 45 10.40 -4.16 6.56
C GLY A 45 9.45 -3.86 5.39
N GLU A 46 8.29 -3.29 5.70
CA GLU A 46 7.30 -2.88 4.68
C GLU A 46 7.66 -1.53 4.08
N ARG A 47 8.66 -1.52 3.18
CA ARG A 47 9.08 -0.29 2.49
C ARG A 47 7.97 0.25 1.61
N GLN A 48 7.70 1.55 1.76
CA GLN A 48 6.67 2.23 0.98
C GLN A 48 6.94 2.17 -0.53
N MET A 49 8.20 2.17 -0.98
CA MET A 49 8.54 2.09 -2.41
C MET A 49 8.03 0.80 -3.07
N ASN A 50 8.09 -0.33 -2.37
CA ASN A 50 7.63 -1.62 -2.89
C ASN A 50 6.09 -1.59 -2.99
N MET A 51 5.41 -1.01 -2.00
CA MET A 51 3.95 -0.83 -2.03
C MET A 51 3.51 0.19 -3.08
N ASP A 52 4.30 1.24 -3.33
CA ASP A 52 4.05 2.18 -4.42
C ASP A 52 4.06 1.48 -5.77
N TYR A 53 5.09 0.66 -6.02
CA TYR A 53 5.16 -0.16 -7.23
C TYR A 53 3.94 -1.09 -7.34
N SER A 54 3.66 -1.87 -6.30
CA SER A 54 2.52 -2.78 -6.25
C SER A 54 1.20 -2.07 -6.61
N LEU A 55 0.92 -0.93 -5.99
CA LEU A 55 -0.30 -0.18 -6.22
C LEU A 55 -0.35 0.43 -7.63
N CYS A 56 0.76 1.00 -8.13
CA CYS A 56 0.80 1.56 -9.49
C CYS A 56 0.56 0.48 -10.56
N GLN A 57 1.14 -0.71 -10.39
CA GLN A 57 0.93 -1.83 -11.31
C GLN A 57 -0.53 -2.31 -11.29
N ALA A 58 -1.12 -2.41 -10.11
CA ALA A 58 -2.53 -2.74 -9.97
C ALA A 58 -3.42 -1.72 -10.69
N LEU A 59 -3.23 -0.42 -10.42
CA LEU A 59 -4.03 0.66 -11.01
C LEU A 59 -3.90 0.71 -12.54
N THR A 60 -2.69 0.53 -13.08
CA THR A 60 -2.45 0.51 -14.53
C THR A 60 -3.15 -0.68 -15.21
N SER A 61 -3.42 -1.75 -14.47
CA SER A 61 -4.10 -2.95 -15.00
C SER A 61 -5.63 -2.84 -15.00
N LEU A 62 -6.22 -1.78 -14.41
CA LEU A 62 -7.67 -1.61 -14.26
C LEU A 62 -8.28 -0.78 -15.41
N VAL A 63 -8.04 -1.19 -16.65
CA VAL A 63 -8.60 -0.50 -17.84
C VAL A 63 -10.13 -0.49 -17.78
N GLY A 64 -10.73 0.68 -17.96
CA GLY A 64 -12.19 0.86 -17.96
C GLY A 64 -12.85 0.95 -16.57
N ILE A 65 -12.06 1.11 -15.51
CA ILE A 65 -12.58 1.36 -14.15
C ILE A 65 -12.32 2.83 -13.79
N ASP A 66 -13.38 3.63 -13.73
CA ASP A 66 -13.26 5.07 -13.44
C ASP A 66 -13.04 5.39 -11.96
N SER A 67 -13.28 4.43 -11.06
CA SER A 67 -13.23 4.65 -9.61
C SER A 67 -12.78 3.42 -8.85
N VAL A 68 -11.85 3.62 -7.92
CA VAL A 68 -11.26 2.57 -7.10
C VAL A 68 -11.23 2.97 -5.63
N ILE A 69 -11.47 2.00 -4.76
CA ILE A 69 -11.25 2.14 -3.31
C ILE A 69 -9.99 1.35 -2.96
N VAL A 70 -8.98 2.05 -2.46
CA VAL A 70 -7.73 1.45 -1.99
C VAL A 70 -7.76 1.36 -0.47
N LEU A 71 -7.79 0.14 0.03
CA LEU A 71 -7.75 -0.15 1.46
C LEU A 71 -6.32 -0.52 1.87
N TYR A 72 -5.80 0.12 2.91
CA TYR A 72 -4.49 -0.23 3.46
C TYR A 72 -4.41 0.06 4.95
N ASN A 73 -3.77 -0.83 5.71
CA ASN A 73 -3.70 -0.74 7.18
C ASN A 73 -3.04 0.56 7.65
N ILE A 74 -2.08 1.09 6.90
CA ILE A 74 -1.40 2.35 7.23
C ILE A 74 -1.78 3.49 6.28
N MET A 75 -2.99 3.45 5.69
CA MET A 75 -3.43 4.43 4.69
C MET A 75 -3.33 5.88 5.19
N CYS A 76 -3.58 6.13 6.48
CA CYS A 76 -3.45 7.47 7.08
C CYS A 76 -2.02 8.04 7.06
N GLN A 77 -1.00 7.19 6.89
CA GLN A 77 0.41 7.58 6.75
C GLN A 77 0.86 7.46 5.29
N TYR A 78 0.64 6.28 4.70
CA TYR A 78 1.03 5.94 3.35
C TYR A 78 0.36 6.87 2.31
N GLY A 79 -0.96 7.04 2.42
CA GLY A 79 -1.79 7.74 1.44
C GLY A 79 -1.55 9.25 1.39
N LYS A 80 -1.01 9.86 2.46
CA LYS A 80 -0.65 11.29 2.52
C LYS A 80 0.47 11.66 1.54
N HIS A 81 1.39 10.73 1.31
CA HIS A 81 2.58 10.99 0.51
C HIS A 81 2.64 10.16 -0.77
N PHE A 82 1.70 9.23 -0.99
CA PHE A 82 1.69 8.36 -2.16
C PHE A 82 1.83 9.11 -3.49
N LEU A 83 0.92 10.03 -3.81
CA LEU A 83 1.00 10.78 -5.07
C LEU A 83 2.30 11.59 -5.19
N LYS A 84 2.79 12.17 -4.08
CA LYS A 84 4.09 12.87 -4.05
C LYS A 84 5.26 11.93 -4.35
N ARG A 85 5.22 10.68 -3.90
CA ARG A 85 6.26 9.67 -4.20
C ARG A 85 6.17 9.21 -5.65
N VAL A 86 4.97 8.96 -6.17
CA VAL A 86 4.74 8.61 -7.58
C VAL A 86 5.26 9.70 -8.50
N LEU A 87 4.84 10.96 -8.30
CA LEU A 87 5.24 12.10 -9.14
C LEU A 87 6.74 12.39 -9.13
N LYS A 88 7.47 11.98 -8.08
CA LYS A 88 8.93 12.12 -7.99
C LYS A 88 9.69 10.98 -8.66
N SER A 89 9.02 9.87 -8.95
CA SER A 89 9.64 8.69 -9.54
C SER A 89 9.58 8.76 -11.06
N PRO A 90 10.68 8.54 -11.79
CA PRO A 90 10.64 8.40 -13.24
C PRO A 90 10.08 7.04 -13.70
N TYR A 91 9.81 6.12 -12.77
CA TYR A 91 9.43 4.73 -13.06
C TYR A 91 7.99 4.38 -12.68
N LEU A 92 7.27 5.27 -12.00
CA LEU A 92 5.93 5.01 -11.50
C LEU A 92 4.93 5.94 -12.16
N GLN A 93 3.75 5.40 -12.45
CA GLN A 93 2.64 6.14 -13.03
C GLN A 93 1.32 5.64 -12.46
N VAL A 94 0.35 6.54 -12.40
CA VAL A 94 -1.04 6.23 -12.05
C VAL A 94 -1.91 6.76 -13.20
N PRO A 95 -2.92 6.01 -13.68
CA PRO A 95 -3.83 6.50 -14.71
C PRO A 95 -4.54 7.79 -14.28
N SER A 96 -4.59 8.78 -15.17
CA SER A 96 -5.13 10.12 -14.89
C SER A 96 -6.65 10.17 -14.76
N ASP A 97 -7.33 9.19 -15.32
CA ASP A 97 -8.78 9.02 -15.42
C ASP A 97 -9.39 8.27 -14.23
N VAL A 98 -8.56 7.67 -13.35
CA VAL A 98 -9.04 6.88 -12.22
C VAL A 98 -9.20 7.73 -10.96
N SER A 99 -10.43 7.83 -10.47
CA SER A 99 -10.72 8.42 -9.16
C SER A 99 -10.36 7.45 -8.04
N MET A 100 -9.39 7.82 -7.20
CA MET A 100 -8.89 6.97 -6.12
C MET A 100 -9.40 7.43 -4.74
N TYR A 101 -10.26 6.62 -4.14
CA TYR A 101 -10.70 6.74 -2.76
C TYR A 101 -9.82 5.91 -1.85
N LYS A 102 -9.51 6.41 -0.65
CA LYS A 102 -8.59 5.79 0.30
C LYS A 102 -9.34 5.37 1.56
N GLY A 103 -9.04 4.19 2.07
CA GLY A 103 -9.65 3.70 3.29
C GLY A 103 -8.71 2.85 4.14
N ILE A 104 -9.13 2.64 5.38
CA ILE A 104 -8.49 1.76 6.35
C ILE A 104 -9.42 0.56 6.54
N GLY A 105 -8.89 -0.66 6.49
CA GLY A 105 -9.68 -1.86 6.71
C GLY A 105 -10.24 -1.92 8.14
N LEU A 106 -11.46 -2.42 8.30
CA LEU A 106 -12.18 -2.47 9.58
C LEU A 106 -11.34 -3.06 10.72
N PHE A 107 -10.63 -4.17 10.48
CA PHE A 107 -9.80 -4.82 11.49
C PHE A 107 -8.67 -3.96 12.04
N HIS A 108 -8.24 -2.94 11.30
CA HIS A 108 -7.12 -2.08 11.70
C HIS A 108 -7.59 -0.70 12.16
N VAL A 109 -8.87 -0.36 11.97
CA VAL A 109 -9.43 0.98 12.27
C VAL A 109 -9.19 1.40 13.72
N HIS A 110 -9.27 0.46 14.66
CA HIS A 110 -9.06 0.70 16.10
C HIS A 110 -7.60 1.02 16.48
N GLY A 111 -6.63 0.74 15.60
CA GLY A 111 -5.24 1.16 15.78
C GLY A 111 -5.01 2.64 15.50
N HIS A 112 -5.98 3.32 14.88
CA HIS A 112 -5.86 4.70 14.44
C HIS A 112 -6.44 5.69 15.45
N GLN A 113 -5.90 6.92 15.41
CA GLN A 113 -6.42 8.07 16.16
C GLN A 113 -7.45 8.81 15.33
N ASP A 114 -8.26 9.67 15.96
CA ASP A 114 -9.26 10.47 15.23
C ASP A 114 -8.64 11.32 14.11
N ILE A 115 -7.43 11.85 14.32
CA ILE A 115 -6.65 12.59 13.32
C ILE A 115 -6.20 11.76 12.11
N CYS A 116 -6.36 10.43 12.15
CA CYS A 116 -6.05 9.55 11.03
C CYS A 116 -7.19 9.45 10.01
N PHE A 117 -8.39 9.89 10.36
CA PHE A 117 -9.55 9.91 9.48
C PHE A 117 -9.67 11.27 8.77
N PRO A 118 -10.17 11.30 7.52
CA PRO A 118 -10.40 12.52 6.75
C PRO A 118 -11.55 13.36 7.31
#